data_AF-A0A6C0H6L3-F1
#
_entry.id   AF-A0A6C0H6L3-F1
#
_cell.length_a   1.000
_cell.length_b   1.000
_cell.length_c   1.000
_cell.angle_alpha   90.00
_cell.angle_beta   90.00
_cell.angle_gamma   90.00
#
_symmetry.space_group_name_H-M   'P 1'
#
loop_
_entity.id
_entity.type
_entity.pdbx_description
1 polymer ?
#
loop_
_entity_poly.entity_id
_entity_poly.type
_entity_poly.pdbx_seq_one_letter_code
_entity_poly.pdbx_strand_id
1 'polypeptide(L)'
;MPTGKQWTMFIFVNIAFIIQFALMYYFIGLSEIKKNWNEYRCNPMYMPLSDDIQSDFTYCIQNTQVNLMGYILQPITYITSSLSSLGSDLTNNINGIRTMLGTIRSFITTIIENVFGVFLNLVIEMQKITISIKDTIGKMIGIMVSLLYILDGSNKTIVSMWAGPSGQMVRALGHCFYPNTLIKMNNGIIKKIDEIKIGDYLEENNKVIGTMKILPENELLMELDGIFVTGSHFIKYENKWIMVNEHPQSKIQNKIKSDYYICLITENHSIKIGKYLFYDWEDWRINDTK
;
A
#
# COMPACT_ATOMS: atom_id res chain seq x y z
N MET A 1 -116.41 111.36 -2.01
CA MET A 1 -115.01 110.86 -1.96
C MET A 1 -114.97 109.70 -1.00
N PRO A 2 -114.43 108.52 -1.37
CA PRO A 2 -114.40 107.38 -0.48
C PRO A 2 -113.53 107.70 0.74
N THR A 3 -114.11 107.55 1.94
CA THR A 3 -113.43 107.80 3.23
C THR A 3 -112.31 106.78 3.45
N GLY A 4 -111.18 107.16 4.06
CA GLY A 4 -109.99 106.30 4.24
C GLY A 4 -110.25 104.92 4.87
N LYS A 5 -111.33 104.75 5.64
CA LYS A 5 -111.79 103.47 6.19
C LYS A 5 -112.21 102.43 5.12
N GLN A 6 -112.58 102.89 3.93
CA GLN A 6 -112.94 102.01 2.79
C GLN A 6 -111.69 101.46 2.10
N TRP A 7 -110.59 102.22 2.04
CA TRP A 7 -109.31 101.76 1.47
C TRP A 7 -108.62 100.71 2.36
N THR A 8 -108.70 100.83 3.69
CA THR A 8 -108.14 99.83 4.61
C THR A 8 -108.86 98.48 4.54
N MET A 9 -110.19 98.50 4.39
CA MET A 9 -110.98 97.28 4.18
C MET A 9 -110.65 96.61 2.84
N PHE A 10 -110.43 97.39 1.79
CA PHE A 10 -110.04 96.87 0.48
C PHE A 10 -108.67 96.17 0.51
N ILE A 11 -107.67 96.75 1.16
CA ILE A 11 -106.33 96.14 1.29
C ILE A 11 -106.39 94.82 2.08
N PHE A 12 -107.13 94.81 3.20
CA PHE A 12 -107.27 93.62 4.04
C PHE A 12 -107.88 92.44 3.28
N VAL A 13 -108.95 92.68 2.51
CA VAL A 13 -109.60 91.63 1.71
C VAL A 13 -108.66 91.09 0.63
N ASN A 14 -107.90 91.95 -0.05
CA ASN A 14 -106.94 91.50 -1.06
C ASN A 14 -105.79 90.67 -0.45
N ILE A 15 -105.28 91.05 0.72
CA ILE A 15 -104.28 90.25 1.44
C ILE A 15 -104.85 88.88 1.85
N ALA A 16 -106.10 88.84 2.32
CA ALA A 16 -106.75 87.58 2.67
C ALA A 16 -106.89 86.63 1.46
N PHE A 17 -107.22 87.18 0.28
CA PHE A 17 -107.23 86.40 -0.96
C PHE A 17 -105.83 85.91 -1.36
N ILE A 18 -104.80 86.76 -1.25
CA ILE A 18 -103.40 86.37 -1.54
C ILE A 18 -102.96 85.22 -0.61
N ILE A 19 -103.26 85.30 0.68
CA ILE A 19 -102.95 84.25 1.65
C ILE A 19 -103.67 82.95 1.31
N GLN A 20 -104.96 83.02 0.93
CA GLN A 20 -105.72 81.84 0.55
C GLN A 20 -105.14 81.15 -0.70
N PHE A 21 -104.76 81.92 -1.72
CA PHE A 21 -104.11 81.38 -2.92
C PHE A 21 -102.74 80.78 -2.60
N ALA A 22 -101.95 81.41 -1.73
CA ALA A 22 -100.65 80.90 -1.30
C ALA A 22 -100.77 79.58 -0.51
N LEU A 23 -101.76 79.46 0.38
CA LEU A 23 -102.04 78.23 1.12
C LEU A 23 -102.44 77.09 0.18
N MET A 24 -103.31 77.36 -0.80
CA MET A 24 -103.72 76.37 -1.78
C MET A 24 -102.54 75.87 -2.61
N TYR A 25 -101.68 76.77 -3.08
CA TYR A 25 -100.48 76.40 -3.83
C TYR A 25 -99.50 75.56 -2.99
N TYR A 26 -99.34 75.90 -1.71
CA TYR A 26 -98.52 75.14 -0.76
C TYR A 26 -99.02 73.70 -0.57
N PHE A 27 -100.32 73.50 -0.37
CA PHE A 27 -100.89 72.16 -0.21
C PHE A 27 -100.80 71.31 -1.49
N ILE A 28 -100.95 71.93 -2.67
CA ILE A 28 -100.77 71.23 -3.96
C ILE A 28 -99.30 70.80 -4.12
N GLY A 29 -98.34 71.69 -3.85
CA GLY A 29 -96.91 71.35 -3.91
C GLY A 29 -96.51 70.25 -2.93
N LEU A 30 -97.06 70.24 -1.70
CA LEU A 30 -96.85 69.17 -0.74
C LEU A 30 -97.42 67.83 -1.23
N SER A 31 -98.61 67.83 -1.82
CA SER A 31 -99.23 66.62 -2.35
C SER A 31 -98.43 66.03 -3.52
N GLU A 32 -97.81 66.87 -4.34
CA GLU A 32 -96.99 66.45 -5.47
C GLU A 32 -95.67 65.80 -5.00
N ILE A 33 -95.01 66.40 -4.00
CA ILE A 33 -93.79 65.86 -3.38
C ILE A 33 -94.08 64.51 -2.70
N LYS A 34 -95.20 64.39 -1.98
CA LYS A 34 -95.62 63.11 -1.36
C LYS A 34 -95.95 62.04 -2.40
N LYS A 35 -96.49 62.42 -3.57
CA LYS A 35 -96.80 61.46 -4.65
C LYS A 35 -95.54 60.87 -5.30
N ASN A 36 -94.46 61.66 -5.38
CA ASN A 36 -93.18 61.24 -5.96
C ASN A 36 -92.09 61.01 -4.89
N TRP A 37 -92.47 60.51 -3.71
CA TRP A 37 -91.57 60.42 -2.55
C TRP A 37 -90.28 59.64 -2.81
N ASN A 38 -90.31 58.60 -3.66
CA ASN A 38 -89.12 57.81 -4.00
C ASN A 38 -87.96 58.62 -4.59
N GLU A 39 -88.24 59.73 -5.26
CA GLU A 39 -87.22 60.61 -5.85
C GLU A 39 -86.69 61.62 -4.83
N TYR A 40 -87.58 62.15 -3.98
CA TYR A 40 -87.25 63.22 -3.03
C TYR A 40 -86.79 62.73 -1.65
N ARG A 41 -86.97 61.44 -1.32
CA ARG A 41 -86.66 60.85 0.01
C ARG A 41 -85.22 61.04 0.48
N CYS A 42 -84.25 61.05 -0.44
CA CYS A 42 -82.84 61.21 -0.10
C CYS A 42 -82.33 62.65 -0.23
N ASN A 43 -83.21 63.63 -0.52
CA ASN A 43 -82.85 65.04 -0.55
C ASN A 43 -83.06 65.67 0.84
N PRO A 44 -82.01 66.20 1.50
CA PRO A 44 -82.09 66.76 2.84
C PRO A 44 -83.13 67.88 3.01
N MET A 45 -83.45 68.61 1.94
CA MET A 45 -84.40 69.73 1.97
C MET A 45 -85.86 69.27 2.12
N TYR A 46 -86.20 68.09 1.60
CA TYR A 46 -87.57 67.56 1.61
C TYR A 46 -87.78 66.47 2.69
N MET A 47 -86.71 65.96 3.29
CA MET A 47 -86.73 64.92 4.32
C MET A 47 -87.63 65.22 5.55
N PRO A 48 -87.74 66.46 6.06
CA PRO A 48 -88.68 66.77 7.15
C PRO A 48 -90.17 66.54 6.80
N LEU A 49 -90.48 66.32 5.52
CA LEU A 49 -91.84 66.00 5.04
C LEU A 49 -92.13 64.49 5.00
N SER A 50 -91.14 63.64 5.37
CA SER A 50 -91.32 62.19 5.47
C SER A 50 -92.27 61.81 6.60
N ASP A 51 -93.06 60.77 6.39
CA ASP A 51 -93.89 60.18 7.45
C ASP A 51 -93.03 59.37 8.46
N ASP A 52 -91.84 58.89 8.05
CA ASP A 52 -90.84 58.26 8.93
C ASP A 52 -89.42 58.67 8.53
N ILE A 53 -88.96 59.75 9.15
CA ILE A 53 -87.64 60.34 8.92
C ILE A 53 -86.52 59.34 9.25
N GLN A 54 -86.71 58.46 10.24
CA GLN A 54 -85.64 57.57 10.72
C GLN A 54 -85.38 56.42 9.74
N SER A 55 -86.42 55.81 9.18
CA SER A 55 -86.26 54.74 8.20
C SER A 55 -85.74 55.25 6.85
N ASP A 56 -86.22 56.41 6.40
CA ASP A 56 -85.73 57.03 5.16
C ASP A 56 -84.28 57.50 5.27
N PHE A 57 -83.89 58.10 6.39
CA PHE A 57 -82.50 58.46 6.66
C PHE A 57 -81.59 57.23 6.65
N THR A 58 -82.00 56.16 7.34
CA THR A 58 -81.23 54.91 7.39
C THR A 58 -81.06 54.30 6.00
N TYR A 59 -82.12 54.27 5.19
CA TYR A 59 -82.08 53.75 3.82
C TYR A 59 -81.14 54.57 2.93
N CYS A 60 -81.25 55.90 2.97
CA CYS A 60 -80.41 56.77 2.13
C CYS A 60 -78.94 56.71 2.54
N ILE A 61 -78.63 56.59 3.84
CA ILE A 61 -77.26 56.40 4.31
C ILE A 61 -76.71 55.03 3.90
N GLN A 62 -77.48 53.95 4.07
CA GLN A 62 -77.06 52.61 3.66
C GLN A 62 -76.80 52.51 2.14
N ASN A 63 -77.69 53.07 1.31
CA ASN A 63 -77.50 53.09 -0.14
C ASN A 63 -76.29 53.94 -0.57
N THR A 64 -76.02 55.05 0.14
CA THR A 64 -74.83 55.88 -0.10
C THR A 64 -73.55 55.16 0.34
N GLN A 65 -73.60 54.37 1.42
CA GLN A 65 -72.48 53.56 1.90
C GLN A 65 -72.06 52.47 0.92
N VAL A 66 -72.99 51.85 0.18
CA VAL A 66 -72.66 50.85 -0.87
C VAL A 66 -71.79 51.46 -1.97
N ASN A 67 -72.10 52.69 -2.39
CA ASN A 67 -71.31 53.41 -3.39
C ASN A 67 -69.93 53.85 -2.84
N LEU A 68 -69.85 54.14 -1.54
CA LEU A 68 -68.58 54.47 -0.87
C LEU A 68 -67.73 53.22 -0.56
N MET A 69 -68.34 52.03 -0.49
CA MET A 69 -67.65 50.78 -0.14
C MET A 69 -66.56 50.43 -1.14
N GLY A 70 -66.75 50.73 -2.42
CA GLY A 70 -65.71 50.57 -3.45
C GLY A 70 -64.46 51.43 -3.16
N TYR A 71 -64.66 52.66 -2.69
CA TYR A 71 -63.56 53.57 -2.31
C TYR A 71 -62.91 53.16 -0.98
N ILE A 72 -63.71 52.68 -0.02
CA ILE A 72 -63.23 52.19 1.29
C ILE A 72 -62.42 50.88 1.16
N LEU A 73 -62.77 50.03 0.19
CA LEU A 73 -62.07 48.76 -0.04
C LEU A 73 -60.75 48.93 -0.82
N GLN A 74 -60.54 50.02 -1.55
CA GLN A 74 -59.30 50.26 -2.33
C GLN A 74 -58.02 50.18 -1.47
N PRO A 75 -57.93 50.82 -0.29
CA PRO A 75 -56.78 50.64 0.61
C PRO A 75 -56.58 49.18 1.05
N ILE A 76 -57.67 48.46 1.34
CA ILE A 76 -57.63 47.07 1.81
C ILE A 76 -57.15 46.15 0.70
N THR A 77 -57.61 46.34 -0.54
CA THR A 77 -57.17 45.55 -1.69
C THR A 77 -55.71 45.82 -2.03
N TYR A 78 -55.24 47.06 -1.91
CA TYR A 78 -53.82 47.42 -2.06
C TYR A 78 -52.92 46.79 -1.00
N ILE A 79 -53.35 46.79 0.27
CA ILE A 79 -52.60 46.13 1.35
C ILE A 79 -52.57 44.62 1.13
N THR A 80 -53.70 44.02 0.72
CA THR A 80 -53.79 42.58 0.46
C THR A 80 -52.91 42.17 -0.73
N SER A 81 -52.89 42.95 -1.82
CA SER A 81 -52.03 42.68 -2.96
C SER A 81 -50.54 42.85 -2.63
N SER A 82 -50.20 43.87 -1.84
CA SER A 82 -48.83 44.08 -1.34
C SER A 82 -48.38 42.95 -0.40
N LEU A 83 -49.27 42.46 0.46
CA LEU A 83 -48.97 41.32 1.34
C LEU A 83 -48.80 40.03 0.52
N SER A 84 -49.62 39.84 -0.52
CA SER A 84 -49.50 38.70 -1.44
C SER A 84 -48.21 38.78 -2.25
N SER A 85 -47.78 39.96 -2.71
CA SER A 85 -46.51 40.11 -3.43
C SER A 85 -45.33 39.85 -2.51
N LEU A 86 -45.36 40.37 -1.27
CA LEU A 86 -44.34 40.05 -0.27
C LEU A 86 -44.26 38.55 0.03
N GLY A 87 -45.41 37.86 0.15
CA GLY A 87 -45.46 36.42 0.35
C GLY A 87 -44.88 35.62 -0.83
N SER A 88 -45.18 36.07 -2.05
CA SER A 88 -44.63 35.50 -3.29
C SER A 88 -43.11 35.71 -3.36
N ASP A 89 -42.63 36.92 -3.14
CA ASP A 89 -41.20 37.26 -3.19
C ASP A 89 -40.42 36.50 -2.12
N LEU A 90 -40.96 36.38 -0.91
CA LEU A 90 -40.36 35.57 0.15
C LEU A 90 -40.28 34.09 -0.25
N THR A 91 -41.32 33.54 -0.86
CA THR A 91 -41.33 32.16 -1.36
C THR A 91 -40.29 31.96 -2.47
N ASN A 92 -40.21 32.90 -3.41
CA ASN A 92 -39.24 32.87 -4.51
C ASN A 92 -37.80 32.98 -4.00
N ASN A 93 -37.54 33.87 -3.04
CA ASN A 93 -36.23 34.01 -2.42
C ASN A 93 -35.84 32.76 -1.63
N ILE A 94 -36.77 32.14 -0.89
CA ILE A 94 -36.53 30.87 -0.20
C ILE A 94 -36.21 29.75 -1.21
N ASN A 95 -36.93 29.68 -2.33
CA ASN A 95 -36.62 28.73 -3.39
C ASN A 95 -35.26 29.03 -4.03
N GLY A 96 -34.90 30.30 -4.22
CA GLY A 96 -33.57 30.71 -4.66
C GLY A 96 -32.46 30.23 -3.73
N ILE A 97 -32.66 30.35 -2.41
CA ILE A 97 -31.73 29.80 -1.40
C ILE A 97 -31.65 28.28 -1.52
N ARG A 98 -32.77 27.56 -1.69
CA ARG A 98 -32.77 26.11 -1.88
C ARG A 98 -31.99 25.69 -3.14
N THR A 99 -32.18 26.41 -4.24
CA THR A 99 -31.44 26.17 -5.49
C THR A 99 -29.95 26.44 -5.30
N MET A 100 -29.57 27.53 -4.64
CA MET A 100 -28.16 27.81 -4.31
C MET A 100 -27.55 26.70 -3.46
N LEU A 101 -28.25 26.22 -2.43
CA LEU A 101 -27.81 25.08 -1.61
C LEU A 101 -27.66 23.80 -2.45
N GLY A 102 -28.57 23.57 -3.41
CA GLY A 102 -28.46 22.49 -4.38
C GLY A 102 -27.22 22.60 -5.27
N THR A 103 -26.93 23.79 -5.78
CA THR A 103 -25.72 24.07 -6.58
C THR A 103 -24.44 23.84 -5.77
N ILE A 104 -24.38 24.32 -4.53
CA ILE A 104 -23.23 24.11 -3.63
C ILE A 104 -23.04 22.61 -3.38
N ARG A 105 -24.11 21.89 -3.07
CA ARG A 105 -24.04 20.43 -2.85
C ARG A 105 -23.53 19.71 -4.08
N SER A 106 -24.05 20.05 -5.26
CA SER A 106 -23.62 19.44 -6.53
C SER A 106 -22.13 19.68 -6.80
N PHE A 107 -21.67 20.92 -6.62
CA PHE A 107 -20.26 21.27 -6.79
C PHE A 107 -19.35 20.48 -5.85
N ILE A 108 -19.72 20.34 -4.58
CA ILE A 108 -18.99 19.51 -3.61
C ILE A 108 -18.96 18.05 -4.07
N THR A 109 -20.09 17.48 -4.50
CA THR A 109 -20.15 16.10 -5.02
C THR A 109 -19.21 15.91 -6.20
N THR A 110 -19.22 16.81 -7.18
CA THR A 110 -18.34 16.72 -8.36
C THR A 110 -16.87 16.81 -8.00
N ILE A 111 -16.49 17.70 -7.07
CA ILE A 111 -15.10 17.76 -6.59
C ILE A 111 -14.70 16.43 -5.94
N ILE A 112 -15.54 15.92 -5.05
CA ILE A 112 -15.28 14.66 -4.36
C ILE A 112 -15.11 13.52 -5.37
N GLU A 113 -16.03 13.36 -6.31
CA GLU A 113 -15.99 12.32 -7.35
C GLU A 113 -14.71 12.41 -8.20
N ASN A 114 -14.35 13.61 -8.67
CA ASN A 114 -13.14 13.80 -9.47
C ASN A 114 -11.87 13.47 -8.68
N VAL A 115 -11.79 13.92 -7.43
CA VAL A 115 -10.65 13.68 -6.54
C VAL A 115 -10.52 12.18 -6.24
N PHE A 116 -11.61 11.50 -5.87
CA PHE A 116 -11.62 10.05 -5.64
C PHE A 116 -11.27 9.27 -6.92
N GLY A 117 -11.72 9.71 -8.10
CA GLY A 117 -11.36 9.11 -9.38
C GLY A 117 -9.86 9.12 -9.63
N VAL A 118 -9.18 10.23 -9.35
CA VAL A 118 -7.71 10.33 -9.46
C VAL A 118 -7.03 9.43 -8.43
N PHE A 119 -7.48 9.45 -7.17
CA PHE A 119 -6.90 8.60 -6.13
C PHE A 119 -7.02 7.10 -6.44
N LEU A 120 -8.14 6.64 -6.97
CA LEU A 120 -8.31 5.23 -7.37
C LEU A 120 -7.29 4.83 -8.44
N ASN A 121 -7.08 5.66 -9.45
CA ASN A 121 -6.07 5.41 -10.49
C ASN A 121 -4.65 5.42 -9.89
N LEU A 122 -4.34 6.35 -8.99
CA LEU A 122 -3.05 6.40 -8.30
C LEU A 122 -2.80 5.12 -7.49
N VAL A 123 -3.79 4.63 -6.75
CA VAL A 123 -3.68 3.40 -5.94
C VAL A 123 -3.37 2.20 -6.84
N ILE A 124 -4.02 2.07 -8.00
CA ILE A 124 -3.76 0.98 -8.95
C ILE A 124 -2.32 1.03 -9.45
N GLU A 125 -1.80 2.20 -9.81
CA GLU A 125 -0.41 2.35 -10.24
C GLU A 125 0.59 2.03 -9.12
N MET A 126 0.33 2.48 -7.89
CA MET A 126 1.16 2.13 -6.73
C MET A 126 1.14 0.62 -6.42
N GLN A 127 0.00 -0.04 -6.61
CA GLN A 127 -0.11 -1.50 -6.48
C GLN A 127 0.72 -2.23 -7.53
N LYS A 128 0.70 -1.79 -8.80
CA LYS A 128 1.54 -2.37 -9.86
C LYS A 128 3.02 -2.27 -9.52
N ILE A 129 3.48 -1.11 -9.05
CA ILE A 129 4.87 -0.91 -8.62
C ILE A 129 5.23 -1.90 -7.50
N THR A 130 4.35 -2.06 -6.50
CA THR A 130 4.56 -3.00 -5.40
C THR A 130 4.64 -4.45 -5.87
N ILE A 131 3.78 -4.86 -6.82
CA ILE A 131 3.80 -6.19 -7.42
C ILE A 131 5.13 -6.42 -8.16
N SER A 132 5.58 -5.45 -8.96
CA SER A 132 6.86 -5.52 -9.66
C SER A 132 8.05 -5.63 -8.70
N ILE A 133 8.05 -4.86 -7.60
CA ILE A 133 9.09 -4.96 -6.57
C ILE A 133 9.11 -6.36 -5.96
N LYS A 134 7.94 -6.89 -5.57
CA LYS A 134 7.83 -8.24 -5.00
C LYS A 134 8.34 -9.31 -5.96
N ASP A 135 8.01 -9.22 -7.25
CA ASP A 135 8.51 -10.11 -8.30
C ASP A 135 10.04 -10.05 -8.44
N THR A 136 10.61 -8.84 -8.46
CA THR A 136 12.07 -8.66 -8.56
C THR A 136 12.83 -9.24 -7.36
N ILE A 137 12.30 -9.06 -6.15
CA ILE A 137 12.86 -9.66 -4.93
C ILE A 137 12.77 -11.19 -5.00
N GLY A 138 11.63 -11.73 -5.45
CA GLY A 138 11.47 -13.18 -5.65
C GLY A 138 12.51 -13.76 -6.61
N LYS A 139 12.79 -13.07 -7.72
CA LYS A 139 13.83 -13.47 -8.69
C LYS A 139 15.24 -13.41 -8.10
N MET A 140 15.56 -12.36 -7.34
CA MET A 140 16.87 -12.29 -6.65
C MET A 140 17.06 -13.44 -5.65
N ILE A 141 16.05 -13.74 -4.85
CA ILE A 141 16.11 -14.87 -3.91
C ILE A 141 16.31 -16.18 -4.67
N GLY A 142 15.61 -16.37 -5.80
CA GLY A 142 15.79 -17.54 -6.66
C GLY A 142 17.23 -17.73 -7.16
N ILE A 143 17.87 -16.65 -7.62
CA ILE A 143 19.27 -16.67 -8.09
C ILE A 143 20.23 -16.93 -6.92
N MET A 144 19.99 -16.31 -5.77
CA MET A 144 20.85 -16.51 -4.59
C MET A 144 20.78 -17.95 -4.09
N VAL A 145 19.58 -18.52 -4.00
CA VAL A 145 19.38 -19.90 -3.54
C VAL A 145 20.00 -20.91 -4.51
N SER A 146 19.86 -20.70 -5.82
CA SER A 146 20.51 -21.59 -6.80
C SER A 146 22.04 -21.51 -6.70
N LEU A 147 22.62 -20.32 -6.53
CA LEU A 147 24.05 -20.15 -6.30
C LEU A 147 24.51 -20.86 -5.02
N LEU A 148 23.76 -20.74 -3.93
CA LEU A 148 24.05 -21.45 -2.67
C LEU A 148 24.11 -22.96 -2.87
N TYR A 149 23.13 -23.54 -3.58
CA TYR A 149 23.14 -24.98 -3.85
C TYR A 149 24.27 -25.42 -4.80
N ILE A 150 24.65 -24.58 -5.77
CA ILE A 150 25.81 -24.85 -6.62
C ILE A 150 27.09 -24.87 -5.76
N LEU A 151 27.29 -23.88 -4.90
CA LEU A 151 28.45 -23.81 -4.01
C LEU A 151 28.49 -24.99 -3.03
N ASP A 152 27.35 -25.37 -2.45
CA ASP A 152 27.25 -26.55 -1.59
C ASP A 152 27.58 -27.85 -2.36
N GLY A 153 27.08 -27.98 -3.58
CA GLY A 153 27.41 -29.09 -4.49
C GLY A 153 28.90 -29.13 -4.86
N SER A 154 29.51 -27.99 -5.13
CA SER A 154 30.95 -27.87 -5.39
C SER A 154 31.78 -28.25 -4.17
N ASN A 155 31.42 -27.77 -2.98
CA ASN A 155 32.11 -28.12 -1.73
C ASN A 155 32.05 -29.62 -1.47
N LYS A 156 30.88 -30.23 -1.60
CA LYS A 156 30.71 -31.68 -1.46
C LYS A 156 31.56 -32.44 -2.48
N THR A 157 31.58 -31.98 -3.73
CA THR A 157 32.43 -32.58 -4.79
C THR A 157 33.91 -32.52 -4.42
N ILE A 158 34.42 -31.38 -3.94
CA ILE A 158 35.83 -31.24 -3.54
C ILE A 158 36.16 -32.18 -2.39
N VAL A 159 35.31 -32.23 -1.36
CA VAL A 159 35.50 -33.13 -0.21
C VAL A 159 35.51 -34.59 -0.67
N SER A 160 34.59 -34.99 -1.55
CA SER A 160 34.56 -36.34 -2.11
C SER A 160 35.79 -36.65 -3.00
N MET A 161 36.26 -35.70 -3.81
CA MET A 161 37.48 -35.86 -4.61
C MET A 161 38.73 -36.00 -3.73
N TRP A 162 38.81 -35.22 -2.65
CA TRP A 162 39.90 -35.28 -1.69
C TRP A 162 39.91 -36.59 -0.88
N ALA A 163 38.72 -37.10 -0.50
CA ALA A 163 38.57 -38.39 0.15
C ALA A 163 38.80 -39.58 -0.82
N GLY A 164 38.60 -39.36 -2.12
CA GLY A 164 38.74 -40.38 -3.16
C GLY A 164 40.19 -40.69 -3.59
N PRO A 165 40.36 -41.56 -4.61
CA PRO A 165 41.66 -42.07 -5.05
C PRO A 165 42.64 -40.97 -5.49
N SER A 166 42.16 -39.92 -6.15
CA SER A 166 43.01 -38.80 -6.59
C SER A 166 43.60 -38.03 -5.42
N GLY A 167 42.82 -37.79 -4.36
CA GLY A 167 43.33 -37.15 -3.14
C GLY A 167 44.28 -38.05 -2.34
N GLN A 168 44.05 -39.37 -2.37
CA GLN A 168 44.99 -40.35 -1.80
C GLN A 168 46.36 -40.28 -2.50
N MET A 169 46.37 -40.24 -3.84
CA MET A 169 47.61 -40.13 -4.61
C MET A 169 48.40 -38.87 -4.23
N VAL A 170 47.73 -37.74 -4.02
CA VAL A 170 48.36 -36.48 -3.59
C VAL A 170 48.94 -36.59 -2.18
N ARG A 171 48.23 -37.22 -1.23
CA ARG A 171 48.75 -37.44 0.14
C ARG A 171 49.95 -38.39 0.14
N ALA A 172 49.98 -39.37 -0.74
CA ALA A 172 51.07 -40.33 -0.86
C ALA A 172 52.35 -39.73 -1.48
N LEU A 173 52.30 -38.51 -2.04
CA LEU A 173 53.49 -37.80 -2.51
C LEU A 173 54.34 -37.37 -1.31
N GLY A 174 55.58 -37.87 -1.25
CA GLY A 174 56.53 -37.53 -0.20
C GLY A 174 56.94 -38.70 0.67
N HIS A 175 56.14 -39.78 0.76
CA HIS A 175 56.44 -40.96 1.59
C HIS A 175 57.42 -41.95 0.92
N CYS A 176 58.65 -41.54 0.61
CA CYS A 176 59.63 -42.36 -0.10
C CYS A 176 60.99 -42.53 0.63
N PHE A 177 61.86 -43.39 0.09
CA PHE A 177 63.22 -43.64 0.58
C PHE A 177 64.29 -42.97 -0.28
N TYR A 178 65.46 -42.72 0.30
CA TYR A 178 66.65 -42.29 -0.46
C TYR A 178 67.14 -43.41 -1.39
N PRO A 179 67.53 -43.12 -2.66
CA PRO A 179 67.91 -44.14 -3.65
C PRO A 179 69.03 -45.12 -3.21
N ASN A 180 69.96 -44.67 -2.37
CA ASN A 180 71.03 -45.53 -1.85
C ASN A 180 70.68 -46.27 -0.55
N THR A 181 69.44 -46.18 -0.07
CA THR A 181 69.00 -46.92 1.11
C THR A 181 69.14 -48.41 0.84
N LEU A 182 69.75 -49.13 1.78
CA LEU A 182 70.02 -50.54 1.64
C LEU A 182 68.84 -51.35 2.13
N ILE A 183 68.41 -52.32 1.32
CA ILE A 183 67.32 -53.24 1.63
C ILE A 183 67.77 -54.69 1.41
N LYS A 184 67.30 -55.57 2.28
CA LYS A 184 67.63 -57.00 2.25
C LYS A 184 66.56 -57.78 1.49
N MET A 185 67.01 -58.61 0.56
CA MET A 185 66.19 -59.48 -0.29
C MET A 185 65.88 -60.82 0.42
N ASN A 186 64.90 -61.57 -0.07
CA ASN A 186 64.53 -62.88 0.50
C ASN A 186 65.68 -63.92 0.47
N ASN A 187 66.60 -63.80 -0.50
CA ASN A 187 67.78 -64.64 -0.65
C ASN A 187 68.99 -64.17 0.19
N GLY A 188 68.81 -63.13 1.02
CA GLY A 188 69.85 -62.57 1.89
C GLY A 188 70.76 -61.55 1.22
N ILE A 189 70.65 -61.31 -0.09
CA ILE A 189 71.42 -60.28 -0.79
C ILE A 189 70.93 -58.90 -0.34
N ILE A 190 71.87 -57.97 -0.11
CA ILE A 190 71.56 -56.57 0.18
C ILE A 190 71.71 -55.78 -1.12
N LYS A 191 70.68 -55.00 -1.48
CA LYS A 191 70.66 -54.12 -2.64
C LYS A 191 70.32 -52.69 -2.23
N LYS A 192 70.67 -51.73 -3.08
CA LYS A 192 70.12 -50.38 -2.96
C LYS A 192 68.66 -50.36 -3.41
N ILE A 193 67.85 -49.49 -2.82
CA ILE A 193 66.42 -49.41 -3.17
C ILE A 193 66.21 -48.98 -4.63
N ASP A 194 67.15 -48.23 -5.23
CA ASP A 194 67.14 -47.88 -6.66
C ASP A 194 67.41 -49.05 -7.62
N GLU A 195 67.96 -50.15 -7.11
CA GLU A 195 68.25 -51.34 -7.90
C GLU A 195 67.10 -52.36 -7.85
N ILE A 196 66.07 -52.10 -7.05
CA ILE A 196 64.90 -52.96 -6.88
C ILE A 196 63.98 -52.84 -8.09
N LYS A 197 63.59 -53.99 -8.64
CA LYS A 197 62.70 -54.08 -9.81
C LYS A 197 61.37 -54.68 -9.43
N ILE A 198 60.34 -54.35 -10.21
CA ILE A 198 59.04 -55.02 -10.10
C ILE A 198 59.23 -56.53 -10.32
N GLY A 199 58.65 -57.33 -9.42
CA GLY A 199 58.81 -58.78 -9.38
C GLY A 199 59.92 -59.29 -8.45
N ASP A 200 60.77 -58.42 -7.92
CA ASP A 200 61.75 -58.78 -6.88
C ASP A 200 61.05 -59.13 -5.56
N TYR A 201 61.67 -60.02 -4.77
CA TYR A 201 61.19 -60.43 -3.45
C TYR A 201 62.09 -59.87 -2.34
N LEU A 202 61.52 -59.02 -1.49
CA LEU A 202 62.13 -58.48 -0.28
C LEU A 202 62.12 -59.54 0.84
N GLU A 203 62.72 -59.20 1.99
CA GLU A 203 62.66 -60.06 3.19
C GLU A 203 61.22 -60.52 3.50
N GLU A 204 61.08 -61.73 4.06
CA GLU A 204 59.77 -62.37 4.35
C GLU A 204 58.91 -62.69 3.11
N ASN A 205 59.55 -62.88 1.93
CA ASN A 205 58.89 -63.18 0.65
C ASN A 205 57.88 -62.10 0.23
N ASN A 206 58.10 -60.85 0.63
CA ASN A 206 57.25 -59.75 0.21
C ASN A 206 57.61 -59.29 -1.21
N LYS A 207 56.72 -59.50 -2.17
CA LYS A 207 56.95 -59.19 -3.58
C LYS A 207 56.73 -57.71 -3.89
N VAL A 208 57.61 -57.11 -4.67
CA VAL A 208 57.46 -55.74 -5.18
C VAL A 208 56.57 -55.76 -6.42
N ILE A 209 55.43 -55.06 -6.35
CA ILE A 209 54.44 -54.98 -7.43
C ILE A 209 54.49 -53.64 -8.18
N GLY A 210 55.13 -52.62 -7.61
CA GLY A 210 55.31 -51.32 -8.24
C GLY A 210 56.49 -50.55 -7.66
N THR A 211 57.06 -49.65 -8.45
CA THR A 211 58.09 -48.70 -8.02
C THR A 211 57.81 -47.32 -8.62
N MET A 212 58.06 -46.26 -7.85
CA MET A 212 57.89 -44.88 -8.30
C MET A 212 59.11 -44.04 -7.93
N LYS A 213 59.45 -43.10 -8.82
CA LYS A 213 60.46 -42.05 -8.58
C LYS A 213 59.76 -40.71 -8.46
N ILE A 214 59.94 -40.04 -7.33
CA ILE A 214 59.27 -38.77 -7.00
C ILE A 214 60.33 -37.70 -6.76
N LEU A 215 60.08 -36.48 -7.23
CA LEU A 215 60.95 -35.33 -6.97
C LEU A 215 60.84 -34.90 -5.49
N PRO A 216 61.93 -34.44 -4.86
CA PRO A 216 62.02 -34.18 -3.43
C PRO A 216 61.41 -32.85 -2.97
N GLU A 217 60.31 -32.37 -3.59
CA GLU A 217 59.75 -31.04 -3.28
C GLU A 217 59.24 -30.94 -1.83
N ASN A 218 59.85 -30.04 -1.05
CA ASN A 218 59.51 -29.71 0.34
C ASN A 218 59.55 -30.88 1.35
N GLU A 219 60.26 -31.96 1.05
CA GLU A 219 60.41 -33.10 1.97
C GLU A 219 61.73 -33.09 2.75
N LEU A 220 61.64 -33.34 4.05
CA LEU A 220 62.80 -33.47 4.93
C LEU A 220 63.35 -34.90 4.85
N LEU A 221 64.64 -35.04 4.60
CA LEU A 221 65.30 -36.34 4.70
C LEU A 221 65.69 -36.60 6.16
N MET A 222 65.30 -37.76 6.67
CA MET A 222 65.63 -38.23 8.01
C MET A 222 66.59 -39.41 7.92
N GLU A 223 67.46 -39.53 8.91
CA GLU A 223 68.30 -40.69 9.16
C GLU A 223 67.78 -41.43 10.40
N LEU A 224 67.60 -42.74 10.27
CA LEU A 224 67.21 -43.63 11.36
C LEU A 224 68.10 -44.89 11.34
N ASP A 225 69.04 -45.00 12.28
CA ASP A 225 70.04 -46.09 12.36
C ASP A 225 70.69 -46.42 11.00
N GLY A 226 71.07 -45.40 10.22
CA GLY A 226 71.67 -45.55 8.88
C GLY A 226 70.69 -45.74 7.72
N ILE A 227 69.37 -45.74 7.98
CA ILE A 227 68.31 -45.74 6.97
C ILE A 227 67.96 -44.30 6.61
N PHE A 228 67.98 -43.95 5.32
CA PHE A 228 67.65 -42.62 4.84
C PHE A 228 66.25 -42.60 4.21
N VAL A 229 65.32 -41.93 4.87
CA VAL A 229 63.90 -41.94 4.51
C VAL A 229 63.29 -40.57 4.73
N THR A 230 62.30 -40.22 3.93
CA THR A 230 61.55 -38.97 4.07
C THR A 230 60.85 -38.90 5.43
N GLY A 231 60.75 -37.69 5.99
CA GLY A 231 60.23 -37.47 7.33
C GLY A 231 58.74 -37.77 7.46
N SER A 232 57.97 -37.59 6.38
CA SER A 232 56.55 -37.93 6.32
C SER A 232 56.28 -39.43 6.23
N HIS A 233 57.27 -40.26 5.87
CA HIS A 233 57.08 -41.71 5.72
C HIS A 233 56.59 -42.38 7.01
N PHE A 234 55.70 -43.37 6.92
CA PHE A 234 55.16 -44.06 8.10
C PHE A 234 56.05 -45.22 8.55
N ILE A 235 56.32 -45.26 9.86
CA ILE A 235 57.08 -46.30 10.54
C ILE A 235 56.29 -46.85 11.74
N LYS A 236 56.38 -48.15 11.97
CA LYS A 236 55.72 -48.80 13.11
C LYS A 236 56.56 -48.63 14.38
N TYR A 237 55.99 -48.00 15.40
CA TYR A 237 56.58 -47.80 16.73
C TYR A 237 55.53 -48.05 17.82
N GLU A 238 55.83 -48.89 18.82
CA GLU A 238 54.90 -49.22 19.94
C GLU A 238 53.48 -49.62 19.47
N ASN A 239 53.37 -50.45 18.43
CA ASN A 239 52.11 -50.87 17.79
C ASN A 239 51.30 -49.75 17.12
N LYS A 240 51.85 -48.55 16.95
CA LYS A 240 51.23 -47.45 16.20
C LYS A 240 52.06 -47.10 14.97
N TRP A 241 51.39 -46.63 13.92
CA TRP A 241 52.06 -46.01 12.78
C TRP A 241 52.26 -44.52 13.08
N ILE A 242 53.51 -44.08 13.06
CA ILE A 242 53.90 -42.68 13.25
C ILE A 242 54.74 -42.24 12.06
N MET A 243 54.83 -40.94 11.82
CA MET A 243 55.75 -40.41 10.80
C MET A 243 57.20 -40.55 11.28
N VAL A 244 58.16 -40.75 10.36
CA VAL A 244 59.57 -40.92 10.74
C VAL A 244 60.10 -39.69 11.47
N ASN A 245 59.67 -38.48 11.11
CA ASN A 245 60.05 -37.25 11.83
C ASN A 245 59.58 -37.22 13.30
N GLU A 246 58.58 -38.01 13.68
CA GLU A 246 58.08 -38.18 15.04
C GLU A 246 58.79 -39.31 15.80
N HIS A 247 59.53 -40.18 15.10
CA HIS A 247 60.21 -41.32 15.73
C HIS A 247 61.36 -40.83 16.65
N PRO A 248 61.43 -41.26 17.94
CA PRO A 248 62.40 -40.71 18.91
C PRO A 248 63.88 -40.85 18.52
N GLN A 249 64.20 -41.82 17.68
CA GLN A 249 65.57 -42.09 17.22
C GLN A 249 65.90 -41.45 15.86
N SER A 250 64.93 -40.81 15.19
CA SER A 250 65.19 -40.18 13.90
C SER A 250 65.93 -38.86 14.06
N LYS A 251 66.77 -38.54 13.07
CA LYS A 251 67.55 -37.30 13.03
C LYS A 251 67.43 -36.66 11.67
N ILE A 252 67.30 -35.34 11.63
CA ILE A 252 67.28 -34.61 10.36
C ILE A 252 68.64 -34.76 9.67
N GLN A 253 68.62 -35.14 8.40
CA GLN A 253 69.80 -35.28 7.55
C GLN A 253 69.83 -34.18 6.48
N ASN A 254 70.74 -33.20 6.64
CA ASN A 254 70.89 -32.07 5.71
C ASN A 254 72.09 -32.16 4.78
N LYS A 255 73.00 -33.12 4.98
CA LYS A 255 74.25 -33.26 4.22
C LYS A 255 74.04 -33.98 2.89
N ILE A 256 73.09 -34.91 2.84
CA ILE A 256 72.79 -35.71 1.67
C ILE A 256 71.60 -35.07 0.96
N LYS A 257 71.80 -34.71 -0.30
CA LYS A 257 70.73 -34.29 -1.20
C LYS A 257 70.52 -35.38 -2.24
N SER A 258 69.26 -35.60 -2.59
CA SER A 258 68.85 -36.53 -3.63
C SER A 258 68.12 -35.77 -4.71
N ASP A 259 68.30 -36.17 -5.97
CA ASP A 259 67.52 -35.60 -7.09
C ASP A 259 66.10 -36.19 -7.14
N TYR A 260 65.91 -37.35 -6.54
CA TYR A 260 64.63 -38.05 -6.44
C TYR A 260 64.61 -39.00 -5.23
N TYR A 261 63.41 -39.38 -4.81
CA TYR A 261 63.16 -40.44 -3.84
C TYR A 261 62.42 -41.60 -4.49
N ILE A 262 62.51 -42.78 -3.87
CA ILE A 262 61.95 -44.02 -4.39
C ILE A 262 60.92 -44.56 -3.43
N CYS A 263 59.72 -44.76 -3.96
CA CYS A 263 58.63 -45.43 -3.28
C CYS A 263 58.46 -46.83 -3.87
N LEU A 264 58.30 -47.84 -3.00
CA LEU A 264 57.97 -49.19 -3.40
C LEU A 264 56.51 -49.46 -3.07
N ILE A 265 55.87 -50.31 -3.88
CA ILE A 265 54.57 -50.91 -3.62
C ILE A 265 54.80 -52.41 -3.54
N THR A 266 54.29 -53.04 -2.49
CA THR A 266 54.54 -54.43 -2.12
C THR A 266 53.24 -55.17 -1.83
N GLU A 267 53.22 -56.51 -1.97
CA GLU A 267 52.02 -57.32 -1.70
C GLU A 267 51.57 -57.25 -0.22
N ASN A 268 52.52 -57.08 0.72
CA ASN A 268 52.22 -57.04 2.15
C ASN A 268 51.96 -55.61 2.69
N HIS A 269 51.86 -54.59 1.83
CA HIS A 269 51.66 -53.19 2.21
C HIS A 269 52.68 -52.64 3.23
N SER A 270 53.85 -53.26 3.34
CA SER A 270 54.84 -52.93 4.36
C SER A 270 56.24 -53.37 3.95
N ILE A 271 57.25 -52.59 4.33
CA ILE A 271 58.63 -52.77 3.92
C ILE A 271 59.49 -52.91 5.17
N LYS A 272 60.12 -54.07 5.33
CA LYS A 272 61.03 -54.32 6.45
C LYS A 272 62.47 -53.91 6.07
N ILE A 273 63.05 -52.99 6.84
CA ILE A 273 64.45 -52.57 6.68
C ILE A 273 65.12 -52.61 8.05
N GLY A 274 66.07 -53.55 8.20
CA GLY A 274 66.71 -53.80 9.49
C GLY A 274 65.69 -54.29 10.53
N LYS A 275 65.60 -53.58 11.66
CA LYS A 275 64.63 -53.88 12.74
C LYS A 275 63.30 -53.12 12.59
N TYR A 276 63.20 -52.22 11.62
CA TYR A 276 62.06 -51.34 11.45
C TYR A 276 61.12 -51.86 10.37
N LEU A 277 59.83 -51.64 10.59
CA LEU A 277 58.78 -51.91 9.62
C LEU A 277 58.20 -50.58 9.16
N PHE A 278 58.38 -50.30 7.88
CA PHE A 278 57.84 -49.14 7.20
C PHE A 278 56.55 -49.52 6.48
N TYR A 279 55.68 -48.54 6.25
CA TYR A 279 54.55 -48.72 5.36
C TYR A 279 55.03 -48.64 3.91
N ASP A 280 54.31 -49.25 2.97
CA ASP A 280 54.61 -48.99 1.55
C ASP A 280 53.77 -47.82 1.02
N TRP A 281 53.83 -47.53 -0.27
CA TRP A 281 53.14 -46.34 -0.81
C TRP A 281 51.60 -46.44 -0.82
N GLU A 282 51.00 -47.63 -0.73
CA GLU A 282 49.54 -47.78 -0.78
C GLU A 282 48.88 -47.54 0.60
N ASP A 283 48.73 -46.26 0.95
CA ASP A 283 48.40 -45.76 2.29
C ASP A 283 46.90 -45.85 2.71
N TRP A 284 46.14 -46.83 2.20
CA TRP A 284 44.67 -46.82 2.32
C TRP A 284 44.10 -47.27 3.67
N ARG A 285 44.91 -47.85 4.58
CA ARG A 285 44.41 -48.44 5.85
C ARG A 285 44.77 -47.67 7.12
N ILE A 286 45.64 -46.66 7.07
CA ILE A 286 46.10 -46.01 8.31
C ILE A 286 45.00 -45.16 8.96
N ASN A 287 44.03 -44.65 8.18
CA ASN A 287 42.94 -43.83 8.70
C ASN A 287 41.75 -44.61 9.30
N ASP A 288 41.72 -45.94 9.24
CA ASP A 288 40.63 -46.75 9.84
C ASP A 288 40.85 -47.06 11.35
N THR A 289 41.87 -46.45 11.98
CA THR A 289 42.22 -46.72 13.40
C THR A 289 42.29 -45.48 14.30
N LYS A 290 41.56 -44.41 13.96
CA LYS A 290 41.27 -43.31 14.88
C LYS A 290 39.79 -43.20 15.20
#